data_AF-A0A351A031-F1
#
_entry.id   AF-A0A351A031-F1
#
_cell.length_a   1.000
_cell.length_b   1.000
_cell.length_c   1.000
_cell.angle_alpha   90.00
_cell.angle_beta   90.00
_cell.angle_gamma   90.00
#
_symmetry.space_group_name_H-M   'P 1'
#
loop_
_entity.id
_entity.type
_entity.pdbx_description
1 polymer ?
#
loop_
_entity_poly.entity_id
_entity_poly.type
_entity_poly.pdbx_seq_one_letter_code
_entity_poly.pdbx_strand_id
1 'polypeptide(L)'
;MTGGALRRTAAALACLAASTLPAAAGNEALALKPGNEYLMVANYPNNLNVVDLASDSVYKTCKLPDAFGPGITQIAPDRRTAYVLNNRFGTIYGVDLDTCKVTFRAEMSQGENERAKSIGSFTISPDGKELYAVQNPTRINRDHYRVGEPRFVAYDTQAGLEAKPVRTFPAPRQLNIMLAGDDGAVYVAGPNLYKVDVKTGEMTVALPIRDWQRPTHAPLDVLYLWPVQTPTRDFTILYTTAKFQDDKQDMETAEYQYGFLNVDLKSGETEAREFGPLTEIYFTGIRSPKDRNIIYGLLHRLTKYDIAQQKLVEATELDHTYYTLLTNQAGSRLYLTGTFNDISIHDADTLAKVGQVKLPGGDMSLGTGQVFVR
;
A
#
# COMPACT_ATOMS: atom_id res chain seq x y z
N MET A 1 16.65 35.12 75.65
CA MET A 1 15.22 34.76 75.69
C MET A 1 14.63 35.09 74.32
N THR A 2 14.17 34.03 73.63
CA THR A 2 13.17 33.99 72.54
C THR A 2 13.28 35.01 71.38
N GLY A 3 13.99 34.61 70.32
CA GLY A 3 13.79 35.13 68.96
C GLY A 3 12.79 34.24 68.21
N GLY A 4 11.69 34.82 67.75
CA GLY A 4 10.58 34.13 67.08
C GLY A 4 10.93 33.72 65.64
N ALA A 5 10.79 32.43 65.34
CA ALA A 5 10.94 31.90 64.00
C ALA A 5 9.61 32.04 63.22
N LEU A 6 9.67 32.77 62.10
CA LEU A 6 8.61 32.82 61.09
C LEU A 6 8.35 31.42 60.53
N ARG A 7 7.14 30.91 60.74
CA ARG A 7 6.61 29.73 60.04
C ARG A 7 6.35 30.09 58.58
N ARG A 8 7.18 29.59 57.66
CA ARG A 8 6.86 29.53 56.23
C ARG A 8 5.95 28.33 55.98
N THR A 9 4.67 28.58 55.75
CA THR A 9 3.74 27.59 55.22
C THR A 9 4.03 27.39 53.73
N ALA A 10 4.56 26.24 53.36
CA ALA A 10 4.66 25.81 51.96
C ALA A 10 3.28 25.34 51.50
N ALA A 11 2.66 26.06 50.56
CA ALA A 11 1.50 25.59 49.83
C ALA A 11 1.98 24.55 48.81
N ALA A 12 1.64 23.28 49.03
CA ALA A 12 1.83 22.23 48.04
C ALA A 12 0.82 22.44 46.91
N LEU A 13 1.27 22.94 45.76
CA LEU A 13 0.51 22.81 44.51
C LEU A 13 0.49 21.33 44.15
N ALA A 14 -0.66 20.69 44.32
CA ALA A 14 -0.95 19.41 43.70
C ALA A 14 -1.05 19.63 42.18
N CYS A 15 0.05 19.39 41.47
CA CYS A 15 -0.03 19.16 40.03
C CYS A 15 -0.87 17.90 39.82
N LEU A 16 -2.14 18.08 39.45
CA LEU A 16 -2.90 17.03 38.78
C LEU A 16 -2.18 16.73 37.47
N ALA A 17 -1.31 15.73 37.50
CA ALA A 17 -0.87 15.05 36.29
C ALA A 17 -2.13 14.47 35.65
N ALA A 18 -2.64 15.15 34.62
CA ALA A 18 -3.58 14.54 33.70
C ALA A 18 -2.87 13.31 33.13
N SER A 19 -3.21 12.13 33.64
CA SER A 19 -2.80 10.87 33.07
C SER A 19 -3.29 10.86 31.63
N THR A 20 -2.38 11.04 30.68
CA THR A 20 -2.62 10.66 29.29
C THR A 20 -2.83 9.16 29.28
N LEU A 21 -4.10 8.74 29.38
CA LEU A 21 -4.48 7.37 29.07
C LEU A 21 -3.88 7.04 27.68
N PRO A 22 -3.20 5.91 27.50
CA PRO A 22 -2.78 5.49 26.18
C PRO A 22 -4.04 5.27 25.34
N ALA A 23 -4.39 6.25 24.51
CA ALA A 23 -5.31 6.04 23.40
C ALA A 23 -4.63 5.03 22.45
N ALA A 24 -5.21 3.83 22.30
CA ALA A 24 -5.13 2.96 21.10
C ALA A 24 -5.22 1.43 21.35
N ALA A 25 -5.67 0.92 22.50
CA ALA A 25 -6.15 -0.47 22.57
C ALA A 25 -7.68 -0.51 22.39
N GLY A 26 -8.15 0.00 21.24
CA GLY A 26 -9.58 0.02 20.93
C GLY A 26 -10.04 -1.36 20.47
N ASN A 27 -10.76 -2.09 21.31
CA ASN A 27 -11.52 -3.30 20.94
C ASN A 27 -10.72 -4.42 20.23
N GLU A 28 -9.49 -4.73 20.64
CA GLU A 28 -8.67 -5.78 20.00
C GLU A 28 -9.36 -7.15 19.92
N ALA A 29 -10.20 -7.49 20.90
CA ALA A 29 -10.94 -8.75 20.95
C ALA A 29 -12.25 -8.75 20.14
N LEU A 30 -12.65 -7.62 19.55
CA LEU A 30 -13.90 -7.51 18.79
C LEU A 30 -13.72 -8.15 17.41
N ALA A 31 -14.40 -9.26 17.15
CA ALA A 31 -14.38 -9.91 15.84
C ALA A 31 -15.04 -9.02 14.77
N LEU A 32 -14.57 -9.13 13.53
CA LEU A 32 -15.23 -8.51 12.40
C LEU A 32 -16.54 -9.26 12.09
N LYS A 33 -17.53 -8.56 11.55
CA LYS A 33 -18.85 -9.12 11.23
C LYS A 33 -18.87 -9.60 9.78
N PRO A 34 -19.17 -10.88 9.48
CA PRO A 34 -19.31 -11.35 8.11
C PRO A 34 -20.33 -10.52 7.31
N GLY A 35 -20.00 -10.19 6.06
CA GLY A 35 -20.81 -9.36 5.17
C GLY A 35 -20.66 -7.86 5.39
N ASN A 36 -20.06 -7.40 6.48
CA ASN A 36 -19.72 -5.99 6.65
C ASN A 36 -18.50 -5.63 5.81
N GLU A 37 -18.48 -4.38 5.33
CA GLU A 37 -17.37 -3.82 4.60
C GLU A 37 -16.48 -2.97 5.50
N TYR A 38 -15.18 -3.23 5.43
CA TYR A 38 -14.17 -2.60 6.27
C TYR A 38 -13.04 -2.00 5.43
N LEU A 39 -12.41 -0.96 5.97
CA LEU A 39 -11.12 -0.46 5.51
C LEU A 39 -10.08 -0.72 6.59
N MET A 40 -8.97 -1.34 6.22
CA MET A 40 -7.83 -1.55 7.11
C MET A 40 -6.63 -0.71 6.67
N VAL A 41 -5.95 -0.06 7.61
CA VAL A 41 -4.72 0.70 7.34
C VAL A 41 -3.79 0.76 8.55
N ALA A 42 -2.49 0.64 8.30
CA ALA A 42 -1.46 0.74 9.33
C ALA A 42 -0.98 2.19 9.51
N ASN A 43 -0.65 2.58 10.74
CA ASN A 43 -0.09 3.90 11.04
C ASN A 43 0.87 3.90 12.24
N TYR A 44 1.61 5.00 12.41
CA TYR A 44 2.38 5.24 13.62
C TYR A 44 1.46 5.27 14.86
N PRO A 45 1.95 4.88 16.06
CA PRO A 45 3.31 4.43 16.37
C PRO A 45 3.67 3.05 15.83
N ASN A 46 2.71 2.10 15.81
CA ASN A 46 2.81 0.80 15.14
C ASN A 46 1.46 0.06 15.22
N ASN A 47 0.41 0.66 14.67
CA ASN A 47 -0.96 0.17 14.78
C ASN A 47 -1.46 -0.37 13.43
N LEU A 48 -2.44 -1.27 13.47
CA LEU A 48 -3.29 -1.66 12.35
C LEU A 48 -4.74 -1.33 12.70
N ASN A 49 -5.30 -0.31 12.07
CA ASN A 49 -6.68 0.12 12.33
C ASN A 49 -7.63 -0.55 11.36
N VAL A 50 -8.82 -0.90 11.86
CA VAL A 50 -9.96 -1.32 11.05
C VAL A 50 -11.05 -0.27 11.23
N VAL A 51 -11.57 0.24 10.12
CA VAL A 51 -12.66 1.22 10.03
C VAL A 51 -13.88 0.51 9.43
N ASP A 52 -15.03 0.65 10.09
CA ASP A 52 -16.31 0.17 9.58
C ASP A 52 -16.88 1.20 8.60
N LEU A 53 -17.08 0.79 7.35
CA LEU A 53 -17.48 1.72 6.28
C LEU A 53 -18.97 2.09 6.29
N ALA A 54 -19.78 1.35 7.06
CA ALA A 54 -21.19 1.67 7.24
C ALA A 54 -21.38 2.85 8.22
N SER A 55 -20.59 2.88 9.29
CA SER A 55 -20.65 3.92 10.33
C SER A 55 -19.59 5.02 10.17
N ASP A 56 -18.67 4.89 9.21
CA ASP A 56 -17.53 5.79 8.99
C ASP A 56 -16.74 6.03 10.30
N SER A 57 -16.43 4.94 11.02
CA SER A 57 -15.81 5.02 12.34
C SER A 57 -14.76 3.92 12.57
N VAL A 58 -13.78 4.19 13.43
CA VAL A 58 -12.77 3.19 13.82
C VAL A 58 -13.47 2.06 14.58
N TYR A 59 -13.50 0.87 13.99
CA TYR A 59 -14.11 -0.32 14.56
C TYR A 59 -13.22 -0.92 15.65
N LYS A 60 -11.92 -1.05 15.36
CA LYS A 60 -10.89 -1.52 16.29
C LYS A 60 -9.49 -1.12 15.83
N THR A 61 -8.54 -1.23 16.74
CA THR A 61 -7.11 -1.02 16.49
C THR A 61 -6.32 -2.18 17.08
N CYS A 62 -5.50 -2.84 16.26
CA CYS A 62 -4.56 -3.88 16.67
C CYS A 62 -3.16 -3.31 16.81
N LYS A 63 -2.45 -3.62 17.89
CA LYS A 63 -1.02 -3.31 18.00
C LYS A 63 -0.18 -4.29 17.16
N LEU A 64 0.69 -3.76 16.30
CA LEU A 64 1.64 -4.55 15.52
C LEU A 64 2.93 -4.81 16.32
N PRO A 65 3.61 -5.94 16.09
CA PRO A 65 4.90 -6.25 16.71
C PRO A 65 6.04 -5.40 16.15
N ASP A 66 7.16 -5.42 16.87
CA ASP A 66 8.42 -4.76 16.51
C ASP A 66 8.24 -3.25 16.22
N ALA A 67 8.73 -2.77 15.08
CA ALA A 67 8.71 -1.35 14.71
C ALA A 67 7.87 -1.10 13.45
N PHE A 68 7.34 0.12 13.33
CA PHE A 68 6.65 0.58 12.13
C PHE A 68 7.60 0.79 10.94
N GLY A 69 7.05 0.76 9.73
CA GLY A 69 7.67 1.09 8.46
C GLY A 69 7.83 -0.12 7.53
N PRO A 70 7.26 -0.13 6.32
CA PRO A 70 6.41 0.92 5.73
C PRO A 70 4.92 0.83 6.09
N GLY A 71 4.45 -0.28 6.67
CA GLY A 71 3.00 -0.49 6.88
C GLY A 71 2.24 -0.77 5.58
N ILE A 72 2.89 -1.42 4.60
CA ILE A 72 2.23 -1.85 3.36
C ILE A 72 1.42 -3.11 3.67
N THR A 73 0.16 -3.13 3.29
CA THR A 73 -0.77 -4.19 3.67
C THR A 73 -1.45 -4.86 2.49
N GLN A 74 -1.83 -6.13 2.66
CA GLN A 74 -2.76 -6.85 1.78
C GLN A 74 -3.69 -7.73 2.64
N ILE A 75 -4.93 -7.91 2.19
CA ILE A 75 -5.91 -8.82 2.78
C ILE A 75 -5.82 -10.18 2.07
N ALA A 76 -5.75 -11.24 2.85
CA ALA A 76 -5.74 -12.61 2.34
C ALA A 76 -7.11 -13.02 1.76
N PRO A 77 -7.19 -14.06 0.92
CA PRO A 77 -8.44 -14.54 0.34
C PRO A 77 -9.51 -14.96 1.37
N ASP A 78 -9.09 -15.33 2.59
CA ASP A 78 -9.98 -15.67 3.71
C ASP A 78 -10.77 -14.47 4.28
N ARG A 79 -10.45 -13.25 3.83
CA ARG A 79 -11.03 -11.97 4.28
C ARG A 79 -10.95 -11.71 5.78
N ARG A 80 -10.01 -12.38 6.45
CA ARG A 80 -9.80 -12.31 7.90
C ARG A 80 -8.35 -12.04 8.26
N THR A 81 -7.41 -12.56 7.48
CA THR A 81 -5.99 -12.41 7.74
C THR A 81 -5.44 -11.22 6.96
N ALA A 82 -4.84 -10.28 7.68
CA ALA A 82 -4.10 -9.16 7.09
C ALA A 82 -2.61 -9.45 7.10
N TYR A 83 -1.96 -9.31 5.94
CA TYR A 83 -0.51 -9.35 5.85
C TYR A 83 0.07 -7.95 5.79
N VAL A 84 1.06 -7.67 6.63
CA VAL A 84 1.67 -6.35 6.80
C VAL A 84 3.18 -6.45 6.65
N LEU A 85 3.74 -5.82 5.62
CA LEU A 85 5.16 -5.58 5.50
C LEU A 85 5.55 -4.40 6.39
N ASN A 86 6.37 -4.68 7.41
CA ASN A 86 6.70 -3.77 8.48
C ASN A 86 8.15 -3.95 8.95
N ASN A 87 8.48 -3.45 10.15
CA ASN A 87 9.81 -3.55 10.75
C ASN A 87 10.93 -3.04 9.84
N ARG A 88 10.75 -1.79 9.38
CA ARG A 88 11.63 -1.10 8.43
C ARG A 88 11.84 -1.93 7.16
N PHE A 89 10.76 -2.37 6.50
CA PHE A 89 10.78 -3.23 5.30
C PHE A 89 11.43 -4.62 5.51
N GLY A 90 11.59 -5.06 6.77
CA GLY A 90 12.37 -6.24 7.13
C GLY A 90 11.57 -7.49 7.46
N THR A 91 10.26 -7.36 7.69
CA THR A 91 9.44 -8.47 8.18
C THR A 91 8.02 -8.37 7.66
N ILE A 92 7.43 -9.49 7.30
CA ILE A 92 6.01 -9.60 6.96
C ILE A 92 5.31 -10.33 8.10
N TYR A 93 4.22 -9.75 8.59
CA TYR A 93 3.37 -10.32 9.64
C TYR A 93 2.00 -10.69 9.07
N GLY A 94 1.47 -11.85 9.42
CA GLY A 94 0.05 -12.18 9.24
C GLY A 94 -0.68 -11.93 10.56
N VAL A 95 -1.75 -11.14 10.52
CA VAL A 95 -2.55 -10.70 11.66
C VAL A 95 -3.99 -11.17 11.45
N ASP A 96 -4.50 -11.96 12.39
CA ASP A 96 -5.93 -12.30 12.45
C ASP A 96 -6.71 -11.06 12.89
N LEU A 97 -7.52 -10.50 11.99
CA LEU A 97 -8.29 -9.28 12.26
C LEU A 97 -9.42 -9.49 13.26
N ASP A 98 -9.89 -10.73 13.45
CA ASP A 98 -10.94 -11.01 14.45
C ASP A 98 -10.36 -10.91 15.88
N THR A 99 -9.08 -11.23 16.07
CA THR A 99 -8.47 -11.32 17.40
C THR A 99 -7.22 -10.46 17.62
N CYS A 100 -6.77 -9.71 16.60
CA CYS A 100 -5.49 -9.00 16.57
C CYS A 100 -4.24 -9.86 16.82
N LYS A 101 -4.35 -11.18 16.67
CA LYS A 101 -3.22 -12.08 16.94
C LYS A 101 -2.31 -12.17 15.73
N VAL A 102 -1.01 -12.07 15.95
CA VAL A 102 -0.02 -12.41 14.91
C VAL A 102 0.01 -13.93 14.77
N THR A 103 -0.35 -14.42 13.59
CA THR A 103 -0.41 -15.86 13.25
C THR A 103 0.73 -16.28 12.34
N PHE A 104 1.38 -15.32 11.67
CA PHE A 104 2.48 -15.56 10.75
C PHE A 104 3.56 -14.50 10.91
N ARG A 105 4.84 -14.89 10.81
CA ARG A 105 5.98 -13.97 10.75
C ARG A 105 7.05 -14.53 9.82
N ALA A 106 7.38 -13.77 8.78
CA ALA A 106 8.47 -14.05 7.86
C ALA A 106 9.49 -12.92 7.86
N GLU A 107 10.71 -13.22 8.29
CA GLU A 107 11.83 -12.29 8.24
C GLU A 107 12.48 -12.32 6.85
N MET A 108 12.82 -11.14 6.32
CA MET A 108 13.44 -11.05 4.99
C MET A 108 14.88 -11.54 5.03
N SER A 109 15.63 -11.21 6.09
CA SER A 109 16.99 -11.71 6.30
C SER A 109 16.98 -13.22 6.55
N GLN A 110 17.81 -13.96 5.81
CA GLN A 110 17.91 -15.42 5.93
C GLN A 110 19.18 -15.90 6.63
N GLY A 111 20.15 -15.01 6.88
CA GLY A 111 21.40 -15.34 7.56
C GLY A 111 21.83 -14.26 8.55
N GLU A 112 22.68 -14.63 9.52
CA GLU A 112 23.09 -13.77 10.63
C GLU A 112 23.78 -12.47 10.19
N ASN A 113 24.64 -12.55 9.17
CA ASN A 113 25.35 -11.39 8.60
C ASN A 113 24.64 -10.82 7.36
N GLU A 114 23.33 -11.01 7.24
CA GLU A 114 22.54 -10.52 6.13
C GLU A 114 21.46 -9.54 6.60
N ARG A 115 21.35 -8.40 5.92
CA ARG A 115 20.19 -7.52 6.00
C ARG A 115 19.48 -7.53 4.67
N ALA A 116 18.31 -8.17 4.61
CA ALA A 116 17.47 -8.15 3.43
C ALA A 116 16.21 -7.29 3.66
N LYS A 117 15.73 -6.67 2.58
CA LYS A 117 14.54 -5.80 2.56
C LYS A 117 13.62 -6.15 1.40
N SER A 118 12.31 -6.09 1.63
CA SER A 118 11.30 -6.13 0.57
C SER A 118 10.78 -4.71 0.34
N ILE A 119 10.75 -4.22 -0.90
CA ILE A 119 10.37 -2.83 -1.21
C ILE A 119 8.93 -2.81 -1.75
N GLY A 120 7.96 -3.00 -0.85
CA GLY A 120 6.55 -3.18 -1.22
C GLY A 120 6.24 -4.50 -1.94
N SER A 121 7.24 -5.37 -2.05
CA SER A 121 7.23 -6.59 -2.87
C SER A 121 6.74 -7.79 -2.08
N PHE A 122 5.43 -7.91 -1.86
CA PHE A 122 4.83 -9.16 -1.41
C PHE A 122 3.40 -9.33 -1.91
N THR A 123 2.90 -10.57 -1.97
CA THR A 123 1.48 -10.88 -2.20
C THR A 123 1.15 -12.29 -1.71
N ILE A 124 -0.13 -12.66 -1.72
CA ILE A 124 -0.66 -13.92 -1.21
C ILE A 124 -1.31 -14.67 -2.37
N SER A 125 -1.08 -15.99 -2.45
CA SER A 125 -1.69 -16.85 -3.46
C SER A 125 -3.23 -16.78 -3.39
N PRO A 126 -3.95 -17.04 -4.51
CA PRO A 126 -5.41 -16.99 -4.52
C PRO A 126 -6.08 -17.97 -3.56
N ASP A 127 -5.42 -19.09 -3.25
CA ASP A 127 -5.88 -20.08 -2.27
C ASP A 127 -5.46 -19.78 -0.83
N GLY A 128 -4.70 -18.69 -0.63
CA GLY A 128 -4.23 -18.24 0.68
C GLY A 128 -3.11 -19.08 1.30
N LYS A 129 -2.58 -20.09 0.61
CA LYS A 129 -1.61 -21.04 1.20
C LYS A 129 -0.18 -20.56 1.13
N GLU A 130 0.17 -19.76 0.14
CA GLU A 130 1.53 -19.28 -0.06
C GLU A 130 1.60 -17.75 0.00
N LEU A 131 2.65 -17.25 0.62
CA LEU A 131 3.01 -15.84 0.56
C LEU A 131 4.29 -15.69 -0.27
N TYR A 132 4.27 -14.77 -1.23
CA TYR A 132 5.42 -14.47 -2.08
C TYR A 132 6.04 -13.13 -1.69
N ALA A 133 7.35 -13.02 -1.79
CA ALA A 133 8.05 -11.76 -1.57
C ALA A 133 9.33 -11.67 -2.40
N VAL A 134 9.79 -10.44 -2.67
CA VAL A 134 11.15 -10.21 -3.17
C VAL A 134 12.03 -9.71 -2.03
N GLN A 135 13.18 -10.37 -1.86
CA GLN A 135 14.18 -9.99 -0.87
C GLN A 135 15.38 -9.36 -1.58
N ASN A 136 15.81 -8.19 -1.10
CA ASN A 136 17.02 -7.49 -1.55
C ASN A 136 18.10 -7.61 -0.47
N PRO A 137 18.96 -8.64 -0.51
CA PRO A 137 19.94 -8.90 0.53
C PRO A 137 21.16 -7.97 0.43
N THR A 138 21.72 -7.62 1.57
CA THR A 138 23.04 -7.02 1.71
C THR A 138 23.80 -7.77 2.79
N ARG A 139 24.96 -8.32 2.45
CA ARG A 139 25.85 -8.93 3.43
C ARG A 139 26.56 -7.81 4.20
N ILE A 140 26.50 -7.90 5.52
CA ILE A 140 27.15 -7.00 6.46
C ILE A 140 28.42 -7.70 6.92
N ASN A 141 29.56 -7.35 6.31
CA ASN A 141 30.85 -7.78 6.81
C ASN A 141 31.32 -6.80 7.90
N ARG A 142 32.41 -7.16 8.59
CA ARG A 142 32.96 -6.36 9.69
C ARG A 142 33.26 -4.91 9.31
N ASP A 143 33.70 -4.65 8.09
CA ASP A 143 34.24 -3.37 7.62
C ASP A 143 33.63 -2.86 6.30
N HIS A 144 32.74 -3.62 5.67
CA HIS A 144 32.10 -3.21 4.42
C HIS A 144 30.78 -3.95 4.18
N TYR A 145 29.94 -3.40 3.31
CA TYR A 145 28.74 -4.06 2.83
C TYR A 145 28.99 -4.66 1.44
N ARG A 146 28.36 -5.79 1.16
CA ARG A 146 28.24 -6.34 -0.20
C ARG A 146 26.79 -6.51 -0.54
N VAL A 147 26.33 -5.75 -1.52
CA VAL A 147 24.97 -5.90 -2.06
C VAL A 147 24.89 -7.26 -2.74
N GLY A 148 23.89 -8.06 -2.35
CA GLY A 148 23.63 -9.35 -2.98
C GLY A 148 22.60 -9.24 -4.11
N GLU A 149 22.42 -10.36 -4.81
CA GLU A 149 21.39 -10.48 -5.83
C GLU A 149 20.00 -10.62 -5.19
N PRO A 150 18.97 -9.94 -5.73
CA PRO A 150 17.60 -10.12 -5.28
C PRO A 150 17.11 -11.55 -5.51
N ARG A 151 16.15 -11.97 -4.69
CA ARG A 151 15.54 -13.29 -4.79
C ARG A 151 14.03 -13.23 -4.56
N PHE A 152 13.29 -13.94 -5.40
CA PHE A 152 11.86 -14.19 -5.24
C PHE A 152 11.67 -15.43 -4.37
N VAL A 153 10.93 -15.29 -3.28
CA VAL A 153 10.75 -16.34 -2.27
C VAL A 153 9.28 -16.65 -2.09
N ALA A 154 8.98 -17.92 -1.80
CA ALA A 154 7.66 -18.38 -1.39
C ALA A 154 7.73 -18.90 0.05
N TYR A 155 6.73 -18.60 0.86
CA TYR A 155 6.54 -19.08 2.23
C TYR A 155 5.24 -19.85 2.31
N ASP A 156 5.19 -20.90 3.14
CA ASP A 156 3.93 -21.50 3.59
C ASP A 156 3.30 -20.59 4.65
N THR A 157 2.08 -20.11 4.40
CA THR A 157 1.33 -19.25 5.32
C THR A 157 0.99 -19.93 6.64
N GLN A 158 1.01 -21.26 6.70
CA GLN A 158 0.78 -22.06 7.91
C GLN A 158 2.06 -22.31 8.72
N ALA A 159 3.22 -21.82 8.26
CA ALA A 159 4.50 -22.02 8.95
C ALA A 159 4.63 -21.26 10.29
N GLY A 160 3.62 -20.45 10.66
CA GLY A 160 3.57 -19.77 11.94
C GLY A 160 4.58 -18.62 12.06
N LEU A 161 5.12 -18.43 13.27
CA LEU A 161 5.95 -17.27 13.62
C LEU A 161 7.43 -17.38 13.24
N GLU A 162 7.83 -18.53 12.70
CA GLU A 162 9.21 -18.81 12.30
C GLU A 162 9.31 -19.18 10.81
N ALA A 163 8.40 -18.63 10.00
CA ALA A 163 8.29 -18.97 8.59
C ALA A 163 9.61 -18.75 7.83
N LYS A 164 10.05 -19.78 7.12
CA LYS A 164 11.21 -19.76 6.23
C LYS A 164 10.76 -19.96 4.77
N PRO A 165 11.53 -19.47 3.80
CA PRO A 165 11.24 -19.73 2.39
C PRO A 165 11.19 -21.24 2.11
N VAL A 166 10.08 -21.71 1.55
CA VAL A 166 9.92 -23.09 1.04
C VAL A 166 10.43 -23.22 -0.39
N ARG A 167 10.51 -22.09 -1.12
CA ARG A 167 11.14 -21.98 -2.44
C ARG A 167 11.84 -20.63 -2.58
N THR A 168 12.93 -20.60 -3.34
CA THR A 168 13.72 -19.39 -3.61
C THR A 168 14.22 -19.44 -5.04
N PHE A 169 14.05 -18.33 -5.76
CA PHE A 169 14.45 -18.16 -7.14
C PHE A 169 15.23 -16.84 -7.29
N PRO A 170 16.17 -16.74 -8.26
CA PRO A 170 16.77 -15.45 -8.59
C PRO A 170 15.70 -14.45 -9.05
N ALA A 171 15.90 -13.17 -8.78
CA ALA A 171 15.01 -12.11 -9.25
C ALA A 171 15.82 -10.92 -9.79
N PRO A 172 15.32 -10.21 -10.82
CA PRO A 172 15.95 -8.99 -11.28
C PRO A 172 15.90 -7.90 -10.20
N ARG A 173 16.78 -6.91 -10.35
CA ARG A 173 16.77 -5.72 -9.47
C ARG A 173 15.55 -4.85 -9.74
N GLN A 174 15.25 -4.00 -8.77
CA GLN A 174 14.21 -2.96 -8.87
C GLN A 174 12.78 -3.50 -9.02
N LEU A 175 12.53 -4.77 -8.65
CA LEU A 175 11.16 -5.23 -8.43
C LEU A 175 10.56 -4.52 -7.21
N ASN A 176 9.30 -4.12 -7.31
CA ASN A 176 8.53 -3.45 -6.26
C ASN A 176 7.22 -4.22 -6.00
N ILE A 177 6.07 -3.54 -6.04
CA ILE A 177 4.74 -4.09 -5.78
C ILE A 177 4.38 -5.29 -6.66
N MET A 178 3.56 -6.18 -6.10
CA MET A 178 3.05 -7.35 -6.79
C MET A 178 1.65 -7.72 -6.30
N LEU A 179 0.88 -8.36 -7.17
CA LEU A 179 -0.41 -8.98 -6.85
C LEU A 179 -0.51 -10.34 -7.52
N ALA A 180 -1.12 -11.32 -6.84
CA ALA A 180 -1.40 -12.63 -7.41
C ALA A 180 -2.66 -12.59 -8.29
N GLY A 181 -2.57 -13.19 -9.48
CA GLY A 181 -3.70 -13.45 -10.36
C GLY A 181 -4.47 -14.70 -9.95
N ASP A 182 -5.74 -14.77 -10.32
CA ASP A 182 -6.61 -15.93 -10.06
C ASP A 182 -6.15 -17.18 -10.85
N ASP A 183 -5.29 -16.98 -11.86
CA ASP A 183 -4.57 -18.02 -12.60
C ASP A 183 -3.41 -18.66 -11.82
N GLY A 184 -3.11 -18.16 -10.61
CA GLY A 184 -2.04 -18.64 -9.74
C GLY A 184 -0.65 -18.06 -10.06
N ALA A 185 -0.53 -17.18 -11.05
CA ALA A 185 0.70 -16.44 -11.31
C ALA A 185 0.82 -15.23 -10.37
N VAL A 186 2.04 -14.71 -10.23
CA VAL A 186 2.28 -13.42 -9.58
C VAL A 186 2.63 -12.39 -10.64
N TYR A 187 1.94 -11.25 -10.62
CA TYR A 187 2.28 -10.10 -11.43
C TYR A 187 3.09 -9.12 -10.59
N VAL A 188 4.32 -8.83 -11.00
CA VAL A 188 5.28 -8.00 -10.24
C VAL A 188 5.84 -6.88 -11.11
N ALA A 189 5.76 -5.65 -10.61
CA ALA A 189 6.31 -4.49 -11.28
C ALA A 189 7.80 -4.34 -10.99
N GLY A 190 8.52 -3.73 -11.93
CA GLY A 190 9.94 -3.45 -11.87
C GLY A 190 10.42 -2.76 -13.15
N PRO A 191 11.60 -3.11 -13.71
CA PRO A 191 12.02 -2.60 -15.02
C PRO A 191 10.97 -2.81 -16.12
N ASN A 192 10.22 -3.91 -16.05
CA ASN A 192 8.98 -4.14 -16.78
C ASN A 192 7.95 -4.71 -15.79
N LEU A 193 6.70 -4.87 -16.24
CA LEU A 193 5.71 -5.64 -15.50
C LEU A 193 5.85 -7.10 -15.90
N TYR A 194 6.18 -7.97 -14.93
CA TYR A 194 6.43 -9.37 -15.17
C TYR A 194 5.27 -10.25 -14.70
N LYS A 195 5.02 -11.34 -15.42
CA LYS A 195 4.25 -12.50 -14.96
C LYS A 195 5.22 -13.57 -14.49
N VAL A 196 5.04 -14.04 -13.26
CA VAL A 196 5.92 -15.01 -12.60
C VAL A 196 5.20 -16.36 -12.47
N ASP A 197 5.83 -17.41 -12.98
CA ASP A 197 5.48 -18.78 -12.61
C ASP A 197 6.09 -19.07 -11.22
N VAL A 198 5.23 -19.19 -10.21
CA VAL A 198 5.64 -19.35 -8.81
C VAL A 198 6.21 -20.74 -8.46
N LYS A 199 6.14 -21.70 -9.39
CA LYS A 199 6.69 -23.05 -9.24
C LYS A 199 8.09 -23.16 -9.84
N THR A 200 8.34 -22.48 -10.96
CA THR A 200 9.65 -22.50 -11.64
C THR A 200 10.51 -21.27 -11.35
N GLY A 201 9.91 -20.16 -10.93
CA GLY A 201 10.55 -18.86 -10.77
C GLY A 201 10.76 -18.12 -12.08
N GLU A 202 10.29 -18.64 -13.21
CA GLU A 202 10.38 -17.99 -14.51
C GLU A 202 9.59 -16.68 -14.51
N MET A 203 10.21 -15.62 -15.02
CA MET A 203 9.59 -14.29 -15.15
C MET A 203 9.53 -13.90 -16.62
N THR A 204 8.32 -13.77 -17.16
CA THR A 204 8.08 -13.30 -18.52
C THR A 204 7.53 -11.87 -18.50
N VAL A 205 7.85 -11.06 -19.50
CA VAL A 205 7.35 -9.69 -19.57
C VAL A 205 5.87 -9.72 -19.97
N ALA A 206 4.99 -9.26 -19.07
CA ALA A 206 3.56 -9.11 -19.30
C ALA A 206 3.25 -7.77 -19.97
N LEU A 207 3.84 -6.67 -19.48
CA LEU A 207 3.85 -5.37 -20.14
C LEU A 207 5.26 -4.78 -20.12
N PRO A 208 5.76 -4.27 -21.26
CA PRO A 208 7.02 -3.55 -21.27
C PRO A 208 6.85 -2.17 -20.61
N ILE A 209 7.85 -1.74 -19.83
CA ILE A 209 7.93 -0.40 -19.24
C ILE A 209 9.21 0.26 -19.73
N ARG A 210 10.37 -0.15 -19.20
CA ARG A 210 11.69 0.34 -19.63
C ARG A 210 12.01 -0.10 -21.05
N ASP A 211 11.61 -1.31 -21.41
CA ASP A 211 11.94 -1.90 -22.71
C ASP A 211 10.89 -1.56 -23.78
N TRP A 212 9.89 -0.74 -23.45
CA TRP A 212 8.83 -0.39 -24.39
C TRP A 212 9.36 0.58 -25.46
N GLN A 213 9.66 0.04 -26.64
CA GLN A 213 10.13 0.82 -27.77
C GLN A 213 8.97 1.56 -28.45
N ARG A 214 8.83 2.86 -28.15
CA ARG A 214 7.86 3.76 -28.78
C ARG A 214 8.62 4.90 -29.46
N PRO A 215 8.84 4.89 -30.79
CA PRO A 215 9.63 5.93 -31.46
C PRO A 215 9.03 7.34 -31.31
N THR A 216 7.73 7.42 -31.07
CA THR A 216 6.97 8.67 -30.90
C THR A 216 6.84 9.13 -29.45
N HIS A 217 7.42 8.42 -28.47
CA HIS A 217 7.28 8.75 -27.05
C HIS A 217 8.60 8.61 -26.29
N ALA A 218 8.76 9.43 -25.24
CA ALA A 218 9.77 9.22 -24.24
C ALA A 218 9.52 7.92 -23.45
N PRO A 219 10.56 7.30 -22.86
CA PRO A 219 10.39 6.14 -21.98
C PRO A 219 9.41 6.43 -20.83
N LEU A 220 8.72 5.40 -20.36
CA LEU A 220 7.81 5.55 -19.23
C LEU A 220 8.59 5.81 -17.93
N ASP A 221 8.07 6.72 -17.10
CA ASP A 221 8.47 6.86 -15.70
C ASP A 221 7.37 6.33 -14.79
N VAL A 222 7.76 5.47 -13.84
CA VAL A 222 6.84 4.78 -12.92
C VAL A 222 7.36 4.88 -11.49
N LEU A 223 6.63 5.62 -10.66
CA LEU A 223 6.77 5.59 -9.21
C LEU A 223 5.47 5.10 -8.58
N TYR A 224 5.47 3.85 -8.13
CA TYR A 224 4.29 3.25 -7.49
C TYR A 224 4.72 2.28 -6.38
N LEU A 225 4.14 2.45 -5.18
CA LEU A 225 4.46 1.65 -3.99
C LEU A 225 3.23 1.03 -3.31
N TRP A 226 2.04 1.27 -3.84
CA TRP A 226 0.77 0.92 -3.18
C TRP A 226 0.05 -0.23 -3.90
N PRO A 227 0.16 -1.49 -3.43
CA PRO A 227 -0.54 -2.62 -4.03
C PRO A 227 -2.01 -2.64 -3.61
N VAL A 228 -2.80 -1.69 -4.11
CA VAL A 228 -4.24 -1.56 -3.79
C VAL A 228 -5.01 -2.77 -4.33
N GLN A 229 -5.78 -3.44 -3.48
CA GLN A 229 -6.69 -4.52 -3.87
C GLN A 229 -8.07 -3.93 -4.19
N THR A 230 -8.40 -3.88 -5.48
CA THR A 230 -9.65 -3.28 -5.97
C THR A 230 -10.78 -4.31 -6.05
N PRO A 231 -12.06 -3.91 -5.93
CA PRO A 231 -13.22 -4.78 -6.18
C PRO A 231 -13.21 -5.41 -7.58
N THR A 232 -12.70 -4.68 -8.58
CA THR A 232 -12.61 -5.14 -9.96
C THR A 232 -11.50 -6.17 -10.18
N ARG A 233 -10.58 -6.31 -9.23
CA ARG A 233 -9.33 -7.09 -9.32
C ARG A 233 -8.39 -6.57 -10.41
N ASP A 234 -8.36 -5.26 -10.58
CA ASP A 234 -7.39 -4.56 -11.43
C ASP A 234 -6.10 -4.30 -10.66
N PHE A 235 -4.96 -4.71 -11.22
CA PHE A 235 -3.63 -4.27 -10.81
C PHE A 235 -3.22 -3.06 -11.65
N THR A 236 -3.70 -1.89 -11.24
CA THR A 236 -3.47 -0.62 -11.94
C THR A 236 -2.22 0.10 -11.40
N ILE A 237 -1.33 0.52 -12.30
CA ILE A 237 -0.10 1.25 -12.00
C ILE A 237 -0.05 2.49 -12.89
N LEU A 238 0.04 3.67 -12.29
CA LEU A 238 0.17 4.90 -13.06
C LEU A 238 1.59 5.08 -13.60
N TYR A 239 1.70 5.68 -14.77
CA TYR A 239 2.96 6.10 -15.38
C TYR A 239 2.83 7.48 -15.99
N THR A 240 3.99 8.10 -16.24
CA THR A 240 4.09 9.32 -17.02
C THR A 240 4.98 9.10 -18.25
N THR A 241 4.72 9.85 -19.31
CA THR A 241 5.51 9.84 -20.55
C THR A 241 5.35 11.18 -21.26
N ALA A 242 6.04 11.37 -22.37
CA ALA A 242 5.87 12.51 -23.25
C ALA A 242 5.80 12.05 -24.70
N LYS A 243 4.81 12.51 -25.46
CA LYS A 243 4.68 12.25 -26.89
C LYS A 243 5.41 13.34 -27.68
N PHE A 244 6.31 12.91 -28.57
CA PHE A 244 7.06 13.82 -29.42
C PHE A 244 6.19 14.37 -30.57
N GLN A 245 6.45 15.62 -30.95
CA GLN A 245 5.77 16.26 -32.08
C GLN A 245 6.31 15.80 -33.44
N ASP A 246 7.61 15.46 -33.48
CA ASP A 246 8.32 15.02 -34.68
C ASP A 246 9.53 14.13 -34.31
N ASP A 247 10.27 13.69 -35.33
CA ASP A 247 11.44 12.81 -35.19
C ASP A 247 12.64 13.46 -34.49
N LYS A 248 12.61 14.77 -34.20
CA LYS A 248 13.68 15.43 -33.43
C LYS A 248 13.61 15.13 -31.94
N GLN A 249 12.48 14.62 -31.47
CA GLN A 249 12.26 14.22 -30.07
C GLN A 249 12.56 15.34 -29.06
N ASP A 250 12.19 16.57 -29.41
CA ASP A 250 12.39 17.74 -28.56
C ASP A 250 11.44 17.70 -27.35
N MET A 251 12.01 17.53 -26.15
CA MET A 251 11.25 17.50 -24.90
C MET A 251 10.58 18.84 -24.57
N GLU A 252 11.07 19.98 -25.08
CA GLU A 252 10.46 21.29 -24.80
C GLU A 252 9.10 21.46 -25.49
N THR A 253 8.86 20.73 -26.58
CA THR A 253 7.60 20.78 -27.34
C THR A 253 6.74 19.51 -27.18
N ALA A 254 7.26 18.51 -26.46
CA ALA A 254 6.57 17.25 -26.26
C ALA A 254 5.29 17.41 -25.42
N GLU A 255 4.29 16.59 -25.75
CA GLU A 255 3.03 16.51 -25.00
C GLU A 255 3.20 15.54 -23.83
N TYR A 256 3.34 16.07 -22.61
CA TYR A 256 3.42 15.26 -21.40
C TYR A 256 2.06 14.64 -21.06
N GLN A 257 2.08 13.34 -20.75
CA GLN A 257 0.88 12.53 -20.58
C GLN A 257 0.96 11.67 -19.32
N TYR A 258 -0.20 11.46 -18.72
CA TYR A 258 -0.43 10.42 -17.73
C TYR A 258 -1.09 9.20 -18.40
N GLY A 259 -0.63 8.02 -18.02
CA GLY A 259 -1.24 6.76 -18.40
C GLY A 259 -1.28 5.76 -17.26
N PHE A 260 -1.87 4.60 -17.53
CA PHE A 260 -1.87 3.48 -16.60
C PHE A 260 -1.48 2.18 -17.32
N LEU A 261 -0.77 1.33 -16.60
CA LEU A 261 -0.63 -0.10 -16.88
C LEU A 261 -1.70 -0.83 -16.06
N ASN A 262 -2.30 -1.87 -16.61
CA ASN A 262 -3.27 -2.69 -15.92
C ASN A 262 -3.04 -4.18 -16.21
N VAL A 263 -3.24 -5.00 -15.19
CA VAL A 263 -3.52 -6.43 -15.34
C VAL A 263 -4.90 -6.68 -14.74
N ASP A 264 -5.80 -7.27 -15.52
CA ASP A 264 -7.02 -7.85 -14.97
C ASP A 264 -6.62 -9.17 -14.28
N LEU A 265 -6.58 -9.19 -12.94
CA LEU A 265 -6.09 -10.34 -12.19
C LEU A 265 -7.02 -11.55 -12.29
N LYS A 266 -8.23 -11.41 -12.84
CA LYS A 266 -9.13 -12.56 -13.08
C LYS A 266 -8.75 -13.32 -14.35
N SER A 267 -8.43 -12.59 -15.42
CA SER A 267 -8.14 -13.18 -16.74
C SER A 267 -6.65 -13.23 -17.07
N GLY A 268 -5.84 -12.40 -16.41
CA GLY A 268 -4.45 -12.15 -16.74
C GLY A 268 -4.24 -11.22 -17.94
N GLU A 269 -5.30 -10.65 -18.51
CA GLU A 269 -5.23 -9.71 -19.64
C GLU A 269 -4.58 -8.39 -19.23
N THR A 270 -3.80 -7.82 -20.13
CA THR A 270 -3.00 -6.63 -19.87
C THR A 270 -3.39 -5.45 -20.76
N GLU A 271 -3.43 -4.25 -20.19
CA GLU A 271 -3.73 -3.00 -20.91
C GLU A 271 -2.70 -1.93 -20.53
N ALA A 272 -2.29 -1.09 -21.48
CA ALA A 272 -1.52 0.12 -21.24
C ALA A 272 -2.13 1.26 -22.05
N ARG A 273 -2.48 2.38 -21.39
CA ARG A 273 -3.19 3.48 -22.06
C ARG A 273 -2.99 4.82 -21.37
N GLU A 274 -2.78 5.88 -22.15
CA GLU A 274 -2.82 7.27 -21.69
C GLU A 274 -4.27 7.76 -21.50
N PHE A 275 -4.52 8.50 -20.42
CA PHE A 275 -5.87 8.99 -20.05
C PHE A 275 -5.97 10.52 -19.94
N GLY A 276 -4.87 11.25 -20.14
CA GLY A 276 -4.92 12.70 -20.12
C GLY A 276 -3.55 13.37 -20.12
N PRO A 277 -3.52 14.70 -20.29
CA PRO A 277 -2.30 15.48 -20.17
C PRO A 277 -1.77 15.46 -18.73
N LEU A 278 -0.45 15.47 -18.60
CA LEU A 278 0.23 15.63 -17.31
C LEU A 278 0.25 17.12 -16.94
N THR A 279 -0.72 17.53 -16.14
CA THR A 279 -0.81 18.90 -15.58
C THR A 279 -0.45 18.96 -14.10
N GLU A 280 -0.47 17.81 -13.44
CA GLU A 280 -0.11 17.60 -12.02
C GLU A 280 0.32 16.15 -11.82
N ILE A 281 0.86 15.82 -10.65
CA ILE A 281 1.36 14.47 -10.31
C ILE A 281 0.34 13.72 -9.45
N TYR A 282 0.21 12.42 -9.72
CA TYR A 282 -0.58 11.45 -8.96
C TYR A 282 0.30 10.32 -8.44
N PHE A 283 0.08 9.93 -7.18
CA PHE A 283 0.74 8.78 -6.56
C PHE A 283 -0.05 7.50 -6.74
N THR A 284 -1.37 7.55 -6.62
CA THR A 284 -2.23 6.40 -6.89
C THR A 284 -3.37 6.76 -7.83
N GLY A 285 -3.81 5.75 -8.57
CA GLY A 285 -5.02 5.84 -9.35
C GLY A 285 -5.73 4.50 -9.43
N ILE A 286 -7.05 4.55 -9.46
CA ILE A 286 -7.92 3.37 -9.57
C ILE A 286 -8.99 3.63 -10.62
N ARG A 287 -9.35 2.59 -11.37
CA ARG A 287 -10.50 2.64 -12.27
C ARG A 287 -11.80 2.53 -11.46
N SER A 288 -12.85 3.20 -11.92
CA SER A 288 -14.15 3.11 -11.25
C SER A 288 -14.72 1.70 -11.39
N PRO A 289 -15.20 1.07 -10.28
CA PRO A 289 -15.93 -0.19 -10.36
C PRO A 289 -17.25 -0.09 -11.14
N LYS A 290 -17.84 1.11 -11.22
CA LYS A 290 -19.12 1.36 -11.92
C LYS A 290 -18.93 1.57 -13.43
N ASP A 291 -17.81 2.17 -13.82
CA ASP A 291 -17.53 2.53 -15.20
C ASP A 291 -16.04 2.42 -15.48
N ARG A 292 -15.64 1.40 -16.24
CA ARG A 292 -14.24 1.19 -16.61
C ARG A 292 -13.66 2.33 -17.44
N ASN A 293 -14.46 3.19 -18.06
CA ASN A 293 -13.96 4.37 -18.77
C ASN A 293 -13.50 5.50 -17.83
N ILE A 294 -13.78 5.41 -16.54
CA ILE A 294 -13.39 6.39 -15.54
C ILE A 294 -12.16 5.92 -14.76
N ILE A 295 -11.17 6.81 -14.64
CA ILE A 295 -10.04 6.66 -13.71
C ILE A 295 -9.98 7.84 -12.77
N TYR A 296 -9.68 7.56 -11.51
CA TYR A 296 -9.44 8.55 -10.49
C TYR A 296 -7.94 8.68 -10.22
N GLY A 297 -7.44 9.91 -10.05
CA GLY A 297 -6.05 10.20 -9.69
C GLY A 297 -5.96 10.90 -8.34
N LEU A 298 -4.92 10.62 -7.56
CA LEU A 298 -4.74 11.19 -6.22
C LEU A 298 -3.30 11.66 -5.95
N LEU A 299 -3.17 12.91 -5.51
CA LEU A 299 -2.07 13.41 -4.67
C LEU A 299 -2.50 14.65 -3.86
N HIS A 300 -2.32 15.84 -4.42
CA HIS A 300 -2.74 17.12 -3.84
C HIS A 300 -4.20 17.42 -4.13
N ARG A 301 -4.70 16.87 -5.24
CA ARG A 301 -6.11 16.90 -5.64
C ARG A 301 -6.60 15.47 -5.82
N LEU A 302 -7.90 15.31 -5.68
CA LEU A 302 -8.61 14.13 -6.15
C LEU A 302 -9.23 14.48 -7.49
N THR A 303 -8.88 13.72 -8.53
CA THR A 303 -9.29 14.00 -9.91
C THR A 303 -10.03 12.80 -10.51
N LYS A 304 -10.88 13.10 -11.50
CA LYS A 304 -11.66 12.12 -12.25
C LYS A 304 -11.47 12.39 -13.74
N TYR A 305 -11.03 11.39 -14.48
CA TYR A 305 -10.80 11.47 -15.92
C TYR A 305 -11.71 10.50 -16.68
N ASP A 306 -12.14 10.94 -17.86
CA ASP A 306 -12.64 10.08 -18.92
C ASP A 306 -11.46 9.59 -19.76
N ILE A 307 -11.20 8.28 -19.72
CA ILE A 307 -10.05 7.64 -20.37
C ILE A 307 -10.18 7.72 -21.89
N ALA A 308 -11.38 7.48 -22.43
CA ALA A 308 -11.61 7.49 -23.88
C ALA A 308 -11.44 8.88 -24.49
N GLN A 309 -11.91 9.91 -23.79
CA GLN A 309 -11.80 11.30 -24.22
C GLN A 309 -10.47 11.95 -23.81
N GLN A 310 -9.66 11.26 -23.01
CA GLN A 310 -8.43 11.77 -22.39
C GLN A 310 -8.62 13.11 -21.67
N LYS A 311 -9.73 13.24 -20.92
CA LYS A 311 -10.23 14.52 -20.42
C LYS A 311 -10.44 14.49 -18.92
N LEU A 312 -9.96 15.52 -18.24
CA LEU A 312 -10.34 15.80 -16.85
C LEU A 312 -11.83 16.16 -16.80
N VAL A 313 -12.60 15.36 -16.08
CA VAL A 313 -14.05 15.53 -15.91
C VAL A 313 -14.34 16.39 -14.69
N GLU A 314 -13.69 16.09 -13.57
CA GLU A 314 -13.92 16.74 -12.28
C GLU A 314 -12.63 16.72 -11.45
N ALA A 315 -12.42 17.73 -10.62
CA ALA A 315 -11.32 17.76 -9.66
C ALA A 315 -11.75 18.50 -8.39
N THR A 316 -11.34 17.99 -7.23
CA THR A 316 -11.52 18.70 -5.96
C THR A 316 -10.18 18.91 -5.27
N GLU A 317 -10.04 20.09 -4.65
CA GLU A 317 -8.96 20.37 -3.71
C GLU A 317 -9.15 19.54 -2.44
N LEU A 318 -8.03 19.20 -1.79
CA LEU A 318 -7.99 18.39 -0.58
C LEU A 318 -7.47 19.22 0.61
N ASP A 319 -7.82 18.82 1.83
CA ASP A 319 -7.36 19.50 3.05
C ASP A 319 -5.83 19.45 3.20
N HIS A 320 -5.22 18.37 2.69
CA HIS A 320 -3.79 18.16 2.55
C HIS A 320 -3.53 17.05 1.53
N THR A 321 -2.26 16.77 1.25
CA THR A 321 -1.86 15.66 0.37
C THR A 321 -2.30 14.31 0.94
N TYR A 322 -2.80 13.41 0.10
CA TYR A 322 -3.00 11.99 0.41
C TYR A 322 -2.24 11.14 -0.62
N TYR A 323 -1.93 9.89 -0.27
CA TYR A 323 -1.09 9.03 -1.12
C TYR A 323 -1.85 7.87 -1.73
N THR A 324 -2.80 7.27 -1.02
CA THR A 324 -3.48 6.05 -1.46
C THR A 324 -4.97 6.29 -1.66
N LEU A 325 -5.44 5.94 -2.85
CA LEU A 325 -6.84 6.01 -3.25
C LEU A 325 -7.48 4.62 -3.21
N LEU A 326 -8.58 4.49 -2.49
CA LEU A 326 -9.35 3.26 -2.32
C LEU A 326 -10.82 3.51 -2.69
N THR A 327 -11.57 2.44 -2.94
CA THR A 327 -13.02 2.51 -3.16
C THR A 327 -13.74 1.35 -2.49
N ASN A 328 -15.00 1.55 -2.14
CA ASN A 328 -15.86 0.46 -1.66
C ASN A 328 -16.29 -0.47 -2.80
N GLN A 329 -16.83 -1.64 -2.46
CA GLN A 329 -17.30 -2.64 -3.43
C GLN A 329 -18.30 -2.06 -4.43
N ALA A 330 -19.18 -1.17 -3.97
CA ALA A 330 -20.19 -0.52 -4.82
C ALA A 330 -19.62 0.57 -5.75
N GLY A 331 -18.37 0.99 -5.56
CA GLY A 331 -17.77 2.10 -6.32
C GLY A 331 -18.45 3.45 -6.09
N SER A 332 -19.15 3.63 -4.97
CA SER A 332 -19.92 4.83 -4.64
C SER A 332 -19.15 5.81 -3.77
N ARG A 333 -18.15 5.34 -3.03
CA ARG A 333 -17.30 6.15 -2.16
C ARG A 333 -15.82 5.91 -2.49
N LEU A 334 -15.04 6.97 -2.35
CA LEU A 334 -13.60 6.98 -2.42
C LEU A 334 -13.03 7.30 -1.05
N TYR A 335 -11.96 6.60 -0.67
CA TYR A 335 -11.27 6.79 0.61
C TYR A 335 -9.82 7.15 0.34
N LEU A 336 -9.38 8.26 0.92
CA LEU A 336 -8.04 8.80 0.74
C LEU A 336 -7.23 8.52 2.01
N THR A 337 -6.13 7.77 1.88
CA THR A 337 -5.27 7.38 3.01
C THR A 337 -3.80 7.73 2.73
N GLY A 338 -2.91 7.37 3.66
CA GLY A 338 -1.51 7.77 3.61
C GLY A 338 -1.31 9.19 4.16
N THR A 339 -0.06 9.65 4.21
CA THR A 339 0.33 10.90 4.87
C THR A 339 -0.04 10.89 6.35
N PHE A 340 -0.99 11.71 6.80
CA PHE A 340 -1.35 11.91 8.21
C PHE A 340 -2.19 10.76 8.77
N ASN A 341 -2.91 11.04 9.85
CA ASN A 341 -3.64 10.04 10.65
C ASN A 341 -5.16 10.16 10.47
N ASP A 342 -5.60 10.51 9.28
CA ASP A 342 -7.01 10.63 8.95
C ASP A 342 -7.31 10.10 7.55
N ILE A 343 -8.52 9.58 7.39
CA ILE A 343 -9.04 9.06 6.14
C ILE A 343 -10.10 10.03 5.65
N SER A 344 -9.91 10.65 4.49
CA SER A 344 -10.95 11.48 3.87
C SER A 344 -11.89 10.60 3.05
N ILE A 345 -13.19 10.85 3.16
CA ILE A 345 -14.24 10.10 2.45
C ILE A 345 -14.90 11.02 1.45
N HIS A 346 -14.94 10.60 0.19
CA HIS A 346 -15.48 11.37 -0.92
C HIS A 346 -16.55 10.58 -1.66
N ASP A 347 -17.56 11.28 -2.18
CA ASP A 347 -18.50 10.72 -3.13
C ASP A 347 -17.81 10.48 -4.49
N ALA A 348 -17.97 9.30 -5.06
CA ALA A 348 -17.22 8.91 -6.27
C ALA A 348 -17.74 9.59 -7.56
N ASP A 349 -18.96 10.12 -7.53
CA ASP A 349 -19.58 10.73 -8.71
C ASP A 349 -19.23 12.21 -8.79
N THR A 350 -19.32 12.92 -7.65
CA THR A 350 -19.11 14.37 -7.52
C THR A 350 -17.73 14.77 -6.97
N LEU A 351 -16.95 13.82 -6.45
CA LEU A 351 -15.69 14.04 -5.71
C LEU A 351 -15.83 14.86 -4.41
N ALA A 352 -17.04 15.27 -4.03
CA ALA A 352 -17.25 16.06 -2.83
C ALA A 352 -16.87 15.28 -1.57
N LYS A 353 -16.20 15.94 -0.62
CA LYS A 353 -15.90 15.36 0.69
C LYS A 353 -17.22 15.16 1.45
N VAL A 354 -17.52 13.92 1.82
CA VAL A 354 -18.75 13.53 2.55
C VAL A 354 -18.49 13.11 3.99
N GLY A 355 -17.23 12.88 4.35
CA GLY A 355 -16.87 12.47 5.70
C GLY A 355 -15.37 12.39 5.91
N GLN A 356 -14.98 12.05 7.14
CA GLN A 356 -13.60 11.82 7.52
C GLN A 356 -13.54 10.93 8.76
N VAL A 357 -12.54 10.05 8.83
CA VAL A 357 -12.26 9.24 10.02
C VAL A 357 -10.90 9.62 10.59
N LYS A 358 -10.87 10.04 11.86
CA LYS A 358 -9.61 10.27 12.57
C LYS A 358 -9.10 8.95 13.15
N LEU A 359 -7.89 8.55 12.78
CA LEU A 359 -7.23 7.36 13.32
C LEU A 359 -6.51 7.68 14.64
N PRO A 360 -6.48 6.74 15.59
CA PRO A 360 -5.63 6.90 16.77
C PRO A 360 -4.15 6.81 16.38
N GLY A 361 -3.28 7.52 17.10
CA GLY A 361 -1.84 7.54 16.83
C GLY A 361 -1.41 8.64 15.85
N GLY A 362 -0.32 8.37 15.15
CA GLY A 362 0.35 9.29 14.22
C GLY A 362 0.13 8.92 12.76
N ASP A 363 1.00 9.46 11.91
CA ASP A 363 0.86 9.44 10.45
C ASP A 363 0.85 8.01 9.85
N MET A 364 0.16 7.83 8.73
CA MET A 364 0.12 6.57 7.95
C MET A 364 1.36 6.40 7.05
N SER A 365 2.19 7.45 6.91
CA SER A 365 3.37 7.45 6.06
C SER A 365 3.04 7.00 4.62
N LEU A 366 3.83 6.07 4.07
CA LEU A 366 3.58 5.39 2.80
C LEU A 366 2.79 4.07 2.93
N GLY A 367 2.13 3.84 4.07
CA GLY A 367 1.30 2.66 4.29
C GLY A 367 0.17 2.57 3.26
N THR A 368 -0.22 1.35 2.91
CA THR A 368 -1.30 1.10 1.95
C THR A 368 -2.54 0.65 2.73
N GLY A 369 -3.64 1.39 2.60
CA GLY A 369 -4.93 0.92 3.10
C GLY A 369 -5.56 -0.11 2.15
N GLN A 370 -6.48 -0.93 2.66
CA GLN A 370 -7.20 -1.94 1.88
C GLN A 370 -8.67 -1.96 2.27
N VAL A 371 -9.56 -2.03 1.28
CA VAL A 371 -11.01 -2.18 1.48
C VAL A 371 -11.40 -3.63 1.17
N PHE A 372 -12.19 -4.24 2.05
CA PHE A 372 -12.63 -5.63 1.91
C PHE A 372 -13.97 -5.88 2.60
N VAL A 373 -14.69 -6.91 2.16
CA VAL A 373 -15.86 -7.45 2.86
C VAL A 373 -15.42 -8.64 3.67
N ARG A 374 -15.79 -8.68 4.96
CA ARG A 374 -15.46 -9.77 5.88
C ARG A 374 -16.23 -11.05 5.60
#